data_AF-A0A0S8DNC1-F1
#
_entry.id   AF-A0A0S8DNC1-F1
#
_cell.length_a   1.000
_cell.length_b   1.000
_cell.length_c   1.000
_cell.angle_alpha   90.00
_cell.angle_beta   90.00
_cell.angle_gamma   90.00
#
_symmetry.space_group_name_H-M   'P 1'
#
loop_
_entity.id
_entity.type
_entity.pdbx_description
1 polymer ?
#
loop_
_entity_poly.entity_id
_entity_poly.type
_entity_poly.pdbx_seq_one_letter_code
_entity_poly.pdbx_strand_id
1 'polypeptide(L)'
;MPPKKEKPEIPAHTKWGIRVTTVIILLITVIIIKNCIGSFMYGVSTDQEQQRAYYELGYSHGMRKAQGLEKGPEPETKNLLLRKLYRKGYRDGWDNGQPDRNAAPEGSSSKTAE
;
A
#
# COMPACT_ATOMS: atom_id res chain seq x y z
N MET A 1 31.66 60.72 -1.60
CA MET A 1 31.77 59.25 -1.55
C MET A 1 30.75 58.75 -0.53
N PRO A 2 29.75 57.93 -0.88
CA PRO A 2 28.87 57.35 0.13
C PRO A 2 29.66 56.35 0.99
N PRO A 3 29.42 56.28 2.30
CA PRO A 3 30.14 55.38 3.19
C PRO A 3 29.87 53.92 2.78
N LYS A 4 30.94 53.13 2.64
CA LYS A 4 30.85 51.67 2.50
C LYS A 4 30.03 51.14 3.67
N LYS A 5 28.84 50.61 3.41
CA LYS A 5 28.08 49.82 4.39
C LYS A 5 28.97 48.64 4.80
N GLU A 6 29.57 48.73 5.98
CA GLU A 6 30.30 47.63 6.60
C GLU A 6 29.33 46.46 6.71
N LYS A 7 29.73 45.30 6.15
CA LYS A 7 28.91 44.09 6.22
C LYS A 7 28.76 43.75 7.70
N PRO A 8 27.53 43.55 8.21
CA PRO A 8 27.35 43.20 9.61
C PRO A 8 28.16 41.93 9.90
N GLU A 9 29.12 42.04 10.82
CA GLU A 9 29.96 40.92 11.20
C GLU A 9 29.09 39.87 11.87
N ILE A 10 28.84 38.78 11.15
CA ILE A 10 28.06 37.66 11.66
C ILE A 10 28.83 37.09 12.85
N PRO A 11 28.23 37.06 14.05
CA PRO A 11 28.94 36.63 15.24
C PRO A 11 29.32 35.15 15.15
N ALA A 12 30.45 34.79 15.75
CA ALA A 12 31.12 33.51 15.53
C ALA A 12 30.26 32.28 15.92
N HIS A 13 29.41 32.42 16.94
CA HIS A 13 28.46 31.38 17.35
C HIS A 13 27.44 31.06 16.24
N THR A 14 27.02 32.06 15.47
CA THR A 14 26.09 31.86 14.35
C THR A 14 26.76 31.14 13.19
N LYS A 15 28.06 31.36 12.96
CA LYS A 15 28.84 30.63 11.95
C LYS A 15 28.97 29.14 12.31
N TRP A 16 29.16 28.83 13.60
CA TRP A 16 29.24 27.46 14.08
C TRP A 16 27.87 26.77 14.06
N GLY A 17 26.82 27.49 14.50
CA GLY A 17 25.45 27.03 14.42
C GLY A 17 25.04 26.64 12.99
N ILE A 18 25.35 27.47 11.99
CA ILE A 18 25.05 27.15 10.58
C ILE A 18 25.71 25.85 10.12
N ARG A 19 26.97 25.63 10.50
CA ARG A 19 27.70 24.39 10.15
C ARG A 19 27.03 23.17 10.76
N VAL A 20 26.68 23.23 12.05
CA VAL A 20 25.99 22.13 12.75
C VAL A 20 24.61 21.87 12.15
N THR A 21 23.81 22.92 11.91
CA THR A 21 22.48 22.78 11.31
C THR A 21 22.56 22.19 9.91
N THR A 22 23.58 22.55 9.12
CA THR A 22 23.78 21.98 7.77
C THR A 22 24.07 20.47 7.84
N VAL A 23 24.88 20.03 8.81
CA VAL A 23 25.16 18.59 9.02
C VAL A 23 23.89 17.85 9.43
N ILE A 24 23.08 18.41 10.33
CA ILE A 24 21.81 17.81 10.76
C ILE A 24 20.84 17.69 9.59
N ILE A 25 20.69 18.75 8.79
CA ILE A 25 19.84 18.74 7.60
C ILE A 25 20.32 17.67 6.61
N LEU A 26 21.62 17.56 6.37
CA LEU A 26 22.20 16.52 5.52
C LEU A 26 21.85 15.10 6.02
N LEU A 27 22.00 14.84 7.33
CA LEU A 27 21.67 13.54 7.92
C LEU A 27 20.18 13.21 7.75
N ILE A 28 19.29 14.16 8.05
CA ILE A 28 17.84 14.00 7.86
C ILE A 28 17.52 13.72 6.39
N THR A 29 18.16 14.45 5.48
CA THR A 29 17.96 14.29 4.03
C THR A 29 18.37 12.89 3.57
N VAL A 30 19.49 12.36 4.05
CA VAL A 30 19.93 10.98 3.75
C VAL A 30 18.94 9.94 4.29
N ILE A 31 18.39 10.14 5.48
CA ILE A 31 17.38 9.26 6.08
C ILE A 31 16.10 9.28 5.24
N ILE A 32 15.63 10.46 4.82
CA ILE A 32 14.47 10.61 3.95
C ILE A 32 14.72 9.92 2.61
N ILE A 33 15.88 10.14 1.97
CA ILE A 33 16.23 9.49 0.71
C ILE A 33 16.25 7.96 0.86
N LYS A 34 16.84 7.39 1.92
CA LYS A 34 16.81 5.94 2.17
C LYS A 34 15.38 5.41 2.33
N ASN A 35 14.52 6.13 3.05
CA ASN A 35 13.12 5.75 3.19
C ASN A 35 12.34 5.89 1.87
N CYS A 36 12.59 6.92 1.08
CA CYS A 36 11.99 7.11 -0.23
C CYS A 36 12.44 6.03 -1.22
N ILE A 37 13.73 5.68 -1.26
CA ILE A 37 14.25 4.57 -2.08
C ILE A 37 13.66 3.25 -1.62
N GLY A 38 13.57 3.01 -0.30
CA GLY A 38 12.88 1.86 0.25
C GLY A 38 11.45 1.79 -0.27
N SER A 39 10.66 2.86 -0.08
CA SER A 39 9.26 2.93 -0.52
C SER A 39 9.09 2.82 -2.04
N PHE A 40 10.01 3.37 -2.83
CA PHE A 40 9.99 3.27 -4.29
C PHE A 40 10.34 1.85 -4.75
N MET A 41 11.36 1.22 -4.16
CA MET A 41 11.71 -0.18 -4.42
C MET A 41 10.59 -1.13 -3.94
N TYR A 42 9.90 -0.83 -2.85
CA TYR A 42 8.72 -1.59 -2.42
C TYR A 42 7.57 -1.51 -3.45
N GLY A 43 7.39 -0.37 -4.11
CA GLY A 43 6.38 -0.18 -5.17
C GLY A 43 6.78 -0.76 -6.53
N VAL A 44 8.06 -0.69 -6.90
CA VAL A 44 8.58 -1.06 -8.24
C VAL A 44 9.03 -2.52 -8.31
N SER A 45 9.55 -3.10 -7.23
CA SER A 45 10.04 -4.49 -7.22
C SER A 45 8.96 -5.53 -6.96
N THR A 46 7.73 -5.12 -6.61
CA THR A 46 6.61 -6.05 -6.53
C THR A 46 6.04 -6.19 -7.94
N ASP A 47 6.63 -7.12 -8.70
CA ASP A 47 6.27 -7.40 -10.09
C ASP A 47 4.74 -7.52 -10.25
N GLN A 48 4.19 -6.89 -11.28
CA GLN A 48 2.73 -6.91 -11.55
C GLN A 48 2.23 -8.36 -11.65
N GLU A 49 3.08 -9.25 -12.17
CA GLU A 49 2.81 -10.68 -12.24
C GLU A 49 2.67 -11.32 -10.85
N GLN A 50 3.55 -10.98 -9.90
CA GLN A 50 3.43 -11.44 -8.51
C GLN A 50 2.18 -10.89 -7.84
N GLN A 51 1.84 -9.62 -8.05
CA GLN A 51 0.61 -9.03 -7.50
C GLN A 51 -0.63 -9.79 -7.97
N ARG A 52 -0.68 -10.10 -9.28
CA ARG A 52 -1.76 -10.87 -9.89
C ARG A 52 -1.81 -12.30 -9.36
N ALA A 53 -0.66 -12.99 -9.28
CA ALA A 53 -0.57 -14.34 -8.76
C ALA A 53 -1.09 -14.44 -7.31
N TYR A 54 -0.75 -13.48 -6.45
CA TYR A 54 -1.24 -13.45 -5.08
C TYR A 54 -2.73 -13.17 -4.97
N TYR A 55 -3.28 -12.32 -5.84
CA TYR A 55 -4.72 -12.09 -5.91
C TYR A 55 -5.46 -13.35 -6.38
N GLU A 56 -5.02 -13.99 -7.46
CA GLU A 56 -5.62 -15.21 -8.02
C GLU A 56 -5.51 -16.40 -7.04
N LEU A 57 -4.39 -16.52 -6.33
CA LEU A 57 -4.21 -17.49 -5.26
C LEU A 57 -5.22 -17.24 -4.12
N GLY A 58 -5.39 -15.99 -3.70
CA GLY A 58 -6.41 -15.60 -2.74
C GLY A 58 -7.79 -16.02 -3.23
N TYR A 59 -8.15 -15.63 -4.45
CA TYR A 59 -9.46 -15.90 -5.06
C TYR A 59 -9.79 -17.39 -5.11
N SER A 60 -8.88 -18.22 -5.61
CA SER A 60 -9.08 -19.68 -5.65
C SER A 60 -9.24 -20.29 -4.26
N HIS A 61 -8.48 -19.83 -3.26
CA HIS A 61 -8.65 -20.25 -1.86
C HIS A 61 -10.00 -19.82 -1.28
N GLY A 62 -10.47 -18.62 -1.62
CA GLY A 62 -11.78 -18.10 -1.23
C GLY A 62 -12.91 -18.95 -1.79
N MET A 63 -12.87 -19.22 -3.10
CA MET A 63 -13.83 -20.08 -3.81
C MET A 63 -13.89 -21.49 -3.23
N ARG A 64 -12.73 -22.14 -3.04
CA ARG A 64 -12.65 -23.49 -2.48
C ARG A 64 -13.27 -23.56 -1.10
N LYS A 65 -12.98 -22.57 -0.25
CA LYS A 65 -13.53 -22.54 1.11
C LYS A 65 -15.03 -22.24 1.09
N ALA A 66 -15.53 -21.42 0.16
CA ALA A 66 -16.97 -21.19 0.01
C ALA A 66 -17.73 -22.46 -0.45
N GLN A 67 -17.06 -23.33 -1.22
CA GLN A 67 -17.53 -24.67 -1.59
C GLN A 67 -17.35 -25.72 -0.48
N GLY A 68 -16.88 -25.33 0.71
CA GLY A 68 -16.65 -26.25 1.84
C GLY A 68 -15.42 -27.15 1.70
N LEU A 69 -14.53 -26.89 0.74
CA LEU A 69 -13.28 -27.63 0.55
C LEU A 69 -12.18 -27.09 1.48
N GLU A 70 -11.24 -27.96 1.86
CA GLU A 70 -10.08 -27.55 2.67
C GLU A 70 -9.26 -26.47 1.94
N LYS A 71 -8.93 -25.42 2.69
CA LYS A 71 -8.09 -24.30 2.23
C LYS A 71 -6.63 -24.76 2.22
N GLY A 72 -5.89 -24.43 1.15
CA GLY A 72 -4.44 -24.58 1.13
C GLY A 72 -3.74 -23.64 2.15
N PRO A 73 -2.46 -23.89 2.48
CA PRO A 73 -1.71 -23.04 3.40
C PRO A 73 -1.67 -21.59 2.88
N GLU A 74 -1.84 -20.63 3.80
CA GLU A 74 -1.75 -19.21 3.47
C GLU A 74 -0.29 -18.83 3.17
N PRO A 75 -0.01 -18.12 2.07
CA PRO A 75 1.37 -17.79 1.73
C PRO A 75 1.95 -16.80 2.77
N GLU A 76 3.09 -17.16 3.34
CA GLU A 76 3.84 -16.31 4.26
C GLU A 76 4.67 -15.29 3.46
N THR A 77 4.15 -14.08 3.34
CA THR A 77 4.83 -12.96 2.66
C THR A 77 5.10 -11.83 3.65
N LYS A 78 6.33 -11.33 3.65
CA LYS A 78 6.73 -10.12 4.39
C LYS A 78 6.22 -8.84 3.70
N ASN A 79 5.76 -8.93 2.45
CA ASN A 79 5.28 -7.80 1.67
C ASN A 79 3.80 -7.52 1.98
N LEU A 80 3.54 -6.39 2.64
CA LEU A 80 2.20 -5.96 3.05
C LEU A 80 1.24 -5.81 1.86
N LEU A 81 1.74 -5.42 0.68
CA LEU A 81 0.92 -5.23 -0.52
C LEU A 81 0.42 -6.57 -1.06
N LEU A 82 1.31 -7.56 -1.18
CA LEU A 82 0.94 -8.92 -1.60
C LEU A 82 -0.04 -9.58 -0.61
N ARG A 83 0.17 -9.37 0.70
CA ARG A 83 -0.76 -9.85 1.72
C ARG A 83 -2.13 -9.21 1.61
N LYS A 84 -2.19 -7.90 1.30
CA LYS A 84 -3.45 -7.18 1.08
C LYS A 84 -4.18 -7.68 -0.17
N LEU A 85 -3.46 -7.92 -1.26
CA LEU A 85 -4.01 -8.46 -2.51
C LEU A 85 -4.56 -9.88 -2.34
N TYR A 86 -3.82 -10.74 -1.65
CA TYR A 86 -4.29 -12.09 -1.32
C TYR A 86 -5.60 -12.05 -0.51
N ARG A 87 -5.66 -11.22 0.55
CA ARG A 87 -6.89 -11.08 1.36
C ARG A 87 -8.06 -10.55 0.55
N LYS A 88 -7.81 -9.59 -0.35
CA LYS A 88 -8.82 -9.05 -1.26
C LYS A 88 -9.35 -10.16 -2.17
N GLY A 89 -8.47 -10.84 -2.91
CA GLY A 89 -8.86 -11.93 -3.80
C GLY A 89 -9.62 -13.03 -3.05
N TYR A 90 -9.15 -13.41 -1.86
CA TYR A 90 -9.83 -14.39 -1.01
C TYR A 90 -11.25 -14.00 -0.63
N ARG A 91 -11.49 -12.74 -0.28
CA ARG A 91 -12.84 -12.26 0.00
C ARG A 91 -13.70 -12.31 -1.26
N ASP A 92 -13.19 -11.80 -2.37
CA ASP A 92 -13.90 -11.75 -3.65
C ASP A 92 -14.27 -13.17 -4.13
N GLY A 93 -13.37 -14.15 -3.96
CA GLY A 93 -13.63 -15.55 -4.28
C GLY A 93 -14.60 -16.23 -3.31
N TRP A 94 -14.54 -15.90 -2.03
CA TRP A 94 -15.52 -16.41 -1.05
C TRP A 94 -16.93 -15.89 -1.34
N ASP A 95 -17.05 -14.59 -1.63
CA ASP A 95 -18.33 -13.94 -1.89
C ASP A 95 -18.96 -14.46 -3.20
N ASN A 96 -18.15 -14.72 -4.24
CA ASN A 96 -18.63 -15.34 -5.50
C ASN A 96 -18.90 -16.84 -5.40
N GLY A 97 -18.24 -17.54 -4.47
CA GLY A 97 -18.37 -18.99 -4.31
C GLY A 97 -19.55 -19.41 -3.43
N GLN A 98 -20.26 -18.47 -2.78
CA GLN A 98 -21.45 -18.81 -2.01
C GLN A 98 -22.58 -19.18 -2.97
N PRO A 99 -23.12 -20.41 -2.88
CA PRO A 99 -24.33 -20.77 -3.62
C PRO A 99 -25.44 -19.81 -3.17
N ASP A 100 -26.12 -19.22 -4.15
CA ASP A 100 -27.18 -18.21 -4.05
C ASP A 100 -27.77 -18.01 -2.64
N ARG A 101 -27.21 -17.06 -1.89
CA ARG A 101 -27.95 -16.44 -0.77
C ARG A 101 -29.06 -15.50 -1.24
N ASN A 102 -29.17 -15.27 -2.55
CA ASN A 102 -30.18 -14.42 -3.19
C ASN A 102 -31.18 -15.19 -4.07
N ALA A 103 -31.20 -16.53 -4.05
CA ALA A 103 -32.35 -17.30 -4.52
C ALA A 103 -33.47 -17.18 -3.47
N ALA A 104 -34.03 -15.98 -3.34
CA ALA A 104 -35.38 -15.83 -2.83
C ALA A 104 -36.30 -16.67 -3.74
N PRO A 105 -37.21 -17.46 -3.19
CA PRO A 105 -38.07 -18.32 -4.00
C PRO A 105 -38.91 -17.44 -4.94
N GLU A 106 -38.95 -17.82 -6.21
CA GLU A 106 -39.86 -17.25 -7.20
C GLU A 106 -41.30 -17.31 -6.66
N GLY A 107 -41.96 -16.15 -6.60
CA GLY A 107 -43.30 -16.01 -6.07
C GLY A 107 -43.98 -14.74 -6.59
N SER A 108 -44.44 -14.82 -7.85
CA SER A 108 -45.56 -14.08 -8.46
C SER A 108 -45.86 -12.64 -7.99
N SER A 109 -45.72 -11.67 -8.90
CA SER A 109 -46.85 -10.80 -9.28
C SER A 109 -46.46 -9.90 -10.44
N SER A 110 -46.68 -10.39 -11.65
CA SER A 110 -47.00 -9.57 -12.80
C SER A 110 -48.34 -8.85 -12.57
N LYS A 111 -48.32 -7.52 -12.46
CA LYS A 111 -49.42 -6.62 -12.86
C LYS A 111 -48.74 -5.36 -13.40
N THR A 112 -48.60 -5.23 -14.72
CA THR A 112 -49.62 -4.77 -15.68
C THR A 112 -50.13 -3.39 -15.32
N ALA A 113 -49.85 -2.48 -16.25
CA ALA A 113 -50.25 -1.09 -16.30
C ALA A 113 -51.77 -0.90 -16.13
N GLU A 114 -52.13 0.22 -15.51
CA GLU A 114 -53.30 1.01 -15.84
C GLU A 114 -52.92 2.49 -15.77
#